data_AF-A0A1M2VXC6-F1
#
_entry.id   AF-A0A1M2VXC6-F1
#
_cell.length_a   1.000
_cell.length_b   1.000
_cell.length_c   1.000
_cell.angle_alpha   90.00
_cell.angle_beta   90.00
_cell.angle_gamma   90.00
#
_symmetry.space_group_name_H-M   'P 1'
#
loop_
_entity.id
_entity.type
_entity.pdbx_description
1 polymer ?
#
loop_
_entity_poly.entity_id
_entity_poly.type
_entity_poly.pdbx_seq_one_letter_code
_entity_poly.pdbx_strand_id
1 'polypeptide(L)'
;MSSEREIAIRESTSTVPRVKTPPKSSAVPVPFVYNPSDDGTDENLLILLHGLGDTQIPFGKLGHQLHLPQTATLALRAPERIPYLYEEAYQWFPSFDHLGELLEHPNPTSALELMTKVIDHLVKDCAWPPQRIHFFGFAQGGSVAAQFALKYWQNELALSQKALPSASDPKSSVPAPRSLGSVVSVCGPLLSYPTLSKPCPTPFLIFHRPSPAETAMRPAAVAELKKGFAKVEEVKMRGEGMPRSKEEWQPIMRFWSEHLGRRQMDGLYEVMSGTAPP
;
A
#
# COMPACT_ATOMS: atom_id res chain seq x y z
N MET A 1 35.87 24.97 34.38
CA MET A 1 36.08 23.61 33.83
C MET A 1 34.93 23.35 32.88
N SER A 2 35.20 23.46 31.58
CA SER A 2 34.21 23.35 30.52
C SER A 2 33.80 21.88 30.36
N SER A 3 32.51 21.58 30.44
CA SER A 3 31.99 20.24 30.21
C SER A 3 32.04 19.94 28.72
N GLU A 4 32.91 19.01 28.31
CA GLU A 4 32.91 18.44 26.97
C GLU A 4 31.61 17.65 26.79
N ARG A 5 30.79 18.07 25.83
CA ARG A 5 29.61 17.30 25.40
C ARG A 5 30.10 16.15 24.54
N GLU A 6 29.92 14.93 25.02
CA GLU A 6 30.26 13.73 24.27
C GLU A 6 29.23 13.54 23.15
N ILE A 7 29.66 13.73 21.90
CA ILE A 7 28.84 13.58 20.70
C ILE A 7 28.94 12.14 20.23
N ALA A 8 27.89 11.34 20.43
CA ALA A 8 27.85 9.98 19.93
C ALA A 8 27.38 9.98 18.46
N ILE A 9 28.27 9.59 17.54
CA ILE A 9 27.98 9.42 16.12
C ILE A 9 27.63 7.95 15.87
N ARG A 10 26.41 7.68 15.39
CA ARG A 10 26.00 6.33 14.96
C ARG A 10 25.88 6.29 13.44
N GLU A 11 26.75 5.52 12.81
CA GLU A 11 26.70 5.24 11.37
C GLU A 11 25.54 4.28 11.08
N SER A 12 24.57 4.68 10.26
CA SER A 12 23.43 3.84 9.90
C SER A 12 23.76 2.98 8.68
N THR A 13 24.44 1.85 8.90
CA THR A 13 24.70 0.89 7.82
C THR A 13 23.42 0.10 7.51
N SER A 14 22.57 0.67 6.64
CA SER A 14 21.39 -0.05 6.12
C SER A 14 21.86 -1.21 5.24
N THR A 15 21.54 -2.43 5.65
CA THR A 15 21.83 -3.68 4.90
C THR A 15 20.94 -3.84 3.66
N VAL A 16 19.93 -2.98 3.48
CA VAL A 16 19.01 -3.01 2.34
C VAL A 16 19.67 -2.31 1.14
N PRO A 17 19.70 -2.95 -0.05
CA PRO A 17 20.24 -2.33 -1.26
C PRO A 17 19.62 -0.97 -1.56
N ARG A 18 20.44 -0.03 -2.04
CA ARG A 18 20.00 1.29 -2.47
C ARG A 18 19.08 1.21 -3.69
N VAL A 19 19.45 0.39 -4.67
CA VAL A 19 18.63 0.05 -5.84
C VAL A 19 18.15 -1.38 -5.65
N LYS A 20 16.86 -1.62 -5.85
CA LYS A 20 16.24 -2.93 -5.62
C LYS A 20 16.02 -3.67 -6.92
N THR A 21 16.06 -5.00 -6.85
CA THR A 21 15.86 -5.85 -8.02
C THR A 21 14.44 -5.68 -8.56
N PRO A 22 14.25 -5.35 -9.85
CA PRO A 22 12.92 -5.28 -10.45
C PRO A 22 12.18 -6.63 -10.35
N PRO A 23 10.84 -6.62 -10.20
CA PRO A 23 10.04 -7.85 -10.16
C PRO A 23 10.13 -8.61 -11.49
N LYS A 24 10.16 -9.94 -11.41
CA LYS A 24 10.28 -10.81 -12.59
C LYS A 24 8.91 -11.20 -13.14
N SER A 25 8.74 -11.16 -14.46
CA SER A 25 7.52 -11.62 -15.14
C SER A 25 7.21 -13.11 -14.92
N SER A 26 8.21 -13.93 -14.57
CA SER A 26 7.99 -15.34 -14.21
C SER A 26 7.35 -15.52 -12.82
N ALA A 27 7.42 -14.50 -11.96
CA ALA A 27 6.92 -14.55 -10.57
C ALA A 27 5.64 -13.71 -10.37
N VAL A 28 5.41 -12.72 -11.23
CA VAL A 28 4.18 -11.92 -11.25
C VAL A 28 3.28 -12.43 -12.38
N PRO A 29 2.18 -13.17 -12.09
CA PRO A 29 1.42 -13.90 -13.10
C PRO A 29 0.42 -13.02 -13.87
N VAL A 30 0.68 -11.72 -13.96
CA VAL A 30 -0.10 -10.74 -14.73
C VAL A 30 0.85 -9.72 -15.37
N PRO A 31 0.46 -9.07 -16.47
CA PRO A 31 1.20 -7.94 -17.00
C PRO A 31 1.29 -6.80 -15.98
N PHE A 32 2.44 -6.13 -15.97
CA PHE A 32 2.72 -5.01 -15.08
C PHE A 32 3.64 -4.00 -15.76
N VAL A 33 3.67 -2.79 -15.21
CA VAL A 33 4.65 -1.75 -15.56
C VAL A 33 5.43 -1.43 -14.28
N TYR A 34 6.74 -1.61 -14.33
CA TYR A 34 7.65 -1.24 -13.25
C TYR A 34 8.50 -0.05 -13.68
N ASN A 35 8.57 0.98 -12.84
CA ASN A 35 9.51 2.07 -13.01
C ASN A 35 10.38 2.15 -11.74
N PRO A 36 11.73 2.12 -11.85
CA PRO A 36 12.60 2.39 -10.71
C PRO A 36 12.45 3.84 -10.24
N SER A 37 12.98 4.19 -9.07
CA SER A 37 12.97 5.59 -8.61
C SER A 37 13.82 6.48 -9.53
N ASP A 38 13.38 7.73 -9.74
CA ASP A 38 14.08 8.69 -10.60
C ASP A 38 15.44 9.14 -10.02
N ASP A 39 15.62 9.02 -8.70
CA ASP A 39 16.82 9.42 -7.96
C ASP A 39 17.80 8.26 -7.66
N GLY A 40 17.54 7.08 -8.24
CA GLY A 40 18.38 5.89 -8.09
C GLY A 40 18.45 5.35 -6.66
N THR A 41 17.43 5.63 -5.85
CA THR A 41 17.27 5.16 -4.47
C THR A 41 15.87 4.61 -4.27
N ASP A 42 15.75 3.29 -4.37
CA ASP A 42 14.48 2.58 -4.25
C ASP A 42 14.09 2.39 -2.78
N GLU A 43 13.88 3.45 -2.00
CA GLU A 43 13.52 3.33 -0.58
C GLU A 43 12.08 2.86 -0.38
N ASN A 44 11.18 3.31 -1.24
CA ASN A 44 9.75 3.01 -1.21
C ASN A 44 9.28 2.36 -2.51
N LEU A 45 8.24 1.54 -2.43
CA LEU A 45 7.54 1.00 -3.58
C LEU A 45 6.07 1.41 -3.50
N LEU A 46 5.58 2.10 -4.52
CA LEU A 46 4.15 2.36 -4.69
C LEU A 46 3.54 1.38 -5.69
N ILE A 47 2.65 0.51 -5.21
CA ILE A 47 1.88 -0.42 -6.03
C ILE A 47 0.57 0.25 -6.44
N LEU A 48 0.32 0.30 -7.76
CA LEU A 48 -0.83 0.97 -8.35
C LEU A 48 -1.84 -0.05 -8.90
N LEU A 49 -3.10 0.09 -8.47
CA LEU A 49 -4.20 -0.81 -8.83
C LEU A 49 -5.31 -0.02 -9.55
N HIS A 50 -5.53 -0.33 -10.83
CA HIS A 50 -6.50 0.38 -11.67
C HIS A 50 -7.97 0.07 -11.33
N GLY A 51 -8.89 0.86 -11.87
CA GLY A 51 -10.33 0.65 -11.72
C GLY A 51 -10.89 -0.42 -12.66
N LEU A 52 -12.17 -0.73 -12.52
CA LEU A 52 -12.89 -1.66 -13.42
C LEU A 52 -12.78 -1.19 -14.87
N GLY A 53 -12.47 -2.13 -15.77
CA GLY A 53 -12.46 -1.88 -17.22
C GLY A 53 -11.18 -1.25 -17.76
N ASP A 54 -10.17 -1.05 -16.92
CA ASP A 54 -8.90 -0.44 -17.29
C ASP A 54 -7.77 -1.50 -17.39
N THR A 55 -6.55 -1.04 -17.64
CA THR A 55 -5.30 -1.80 -17.65
C THR A 55 -4.27 -1.15 -16.73
N GLN A 56 -3.12 -1.82 -16.57
CA GLN A 56 -1.98 -1.27 -15.87
C GLN A 56 -1.32 -0.07 -16.56
N ILE A 57 -1.54 0.12 -17.87
CA ILE A 57 -0.74 1.06 -18.68
C ILE A 57 -0.96 2.51 -18.24
N PRO A 58 -2.20 3.02 -18.09
CA PRO A 58 -2.43 4.39 -17.60
C PRO A 58 -1.89 4.59 -16.18
N PHE A 59 -2.02 3.59 -15.31
CA PHE A 59 -1.52 3.64 -13.94
C PHE A 59 0.01 3.58 -13.86
N GLY A 60 0.68 2.90 -14.79
CA GLY A 60 2.13 2.93 -14.94
C GLY A 60 2.64 4.33 -15.31
N LYS A 61 1.92 5.03 -16.21
CA LYS A 61 2.21 6.43 -16.55
C LYS A 61 1.94 7.36 -15.38
N LEU A 62 0.81 7.19 -14.70
CA LEU A 62 0.47 7.96 -13.49
C LEU A 62 1.57 7.82 -12.44
N GLY A 63 1.95 6.59 -12.10
CA GLY A 63 3.01 6.33 -11.11
C GLY A 63 4.30 7.07 -11.44
N HIS A 64 4.74 7.02 -12.70
CA HIS A 64 5.94 7.74 -13.14
C HIS A 64 5.78 9.27 -13.04
N GLN A 65 4.62 9.83 -13.40
CA GLN A 65 4.35 11.27 -13.35
C GLN A 65 4.23 11.85 -11.94
N LEU A 66 4.01 11.03 -10.91
CA LEU A 66 3.94 11.50 -9.52
C LEU A 66 5.30 12.00 -9.01
N HIS A 67 6.42 11.55 -9.61
CA HIS A 67 7.80 11.91 -9.22
C HIS A 67 8.04 11.89 -7.71
N LEU A 68 7.54 10.83 -7.04
CA LEU A 68 7.71 10.67 -5.61
C LEU A 68 9.18 10.39 -5.27
N PRO A 69 9.75 11.09 -4.26
CA PRO A 69 11.16 10.92 -3.92
C PRO A 69 11.44 9.51 -3.42
N GLN A 70 12.57 8.95 -3.85
CA GLN A 70 13.05 7.63 -3.46
C GLN A 70 11.99 6.52 -3.60
N THR A 71 11.14 6.61 -4.62
CA THR A 71 9.97 5.73 -4.76
C THR A 71 9.95 5.09 -6.15
N ALA A 72 10.10 3.78 -6.19
CA ALA A 72 9.79 2.97 -7.36
C ALA A 72 8.28 2.77 -7.47
N THR A 73 7.78 2.49 -8.68
CA THR A 73 6.35 2.25 -8.92
C THR A 73 6.12 0.92 -9.64
N LEU A 74 5.03 0.24 -9.26
CA LEU A 74 4.60 -1.02 -9.86
C LEU A 74 3.09 -0.96 -10.14
N ALA A 75 2.70 -0.76 -11.40
CA ALA A 75 1.30 -0.85 -11.80
C ALA A 75 0.98 -2.27 -12.27
N LEU A 76 -0.05 -2.88 -11.67
CA LEU A 76 -0.46 -4.25 -11.95
C LEU A 76 -1.76 -4.27 -12.74
N ARG A 77 -1.87 -5.20 -13.70
CA ARG A 77 -3.13 -5.48 -14.38
C ARG A 77 -3.98 -6.40 -13.51
N ALA A 78 -5.28 -6.16 -13.50
CA ALA A 78 -6.21 -7.08 -12.86
C ALA A 78 -6.20 -8.47 -13.55
N PRO A 79 -6.44 -9.56 -12.79
CA PRO A 79 -6.26 -10.92 -13.28
C PRO A 79 -7.33 -11.38 -14.29
N GLU A 80 -8.53 -10.80 -14.24
CA GLU A 80 -9.67 -11.26 -15.03
C GLU A 80 -10.00 -10.27 -16.14
N ARG A 81 -10.16 -10.76 -17.38
CA ARG A 81 -10.69 -9.95 -18.47
C ARG A 81 -12.21 -9.86 -18.34
N ILE A 82 -12.78 -8.68 -18.57
CA ILE A 82 -14.23 -8.52 -18.65
C ILE A 82 -14.75 -9.24 -19.90
N PRO A 83 -15.70 -10.18 -19.77
CA PRO A 83 -16.27 -10.88 -20.92
C PRO A 83 -16.94 -9.94 -21.92
N TYR A 84 -16.97 -10.35 -23.20
CA TYR A 84 -17.74 -9.70 -24.28
C TYR A 84 -17.35 -8.26 -24.67
N LEU A 85 -16.26 -7.71 -24.12
CA LEU A 85 -15.71 -6.43 -24.57
C LEU A 85 -14.62 -6.63 -25.63
N TYR A 86 -14.71 -5.85 -26.72
CA TYR A 86 -13.70 -5.80 -27.77
C TYR A 86 -12.39 -5.21 -27.26
N GLU A 87 -12.48 -4.24 -26.36
CA GLU A 87 -11.34 -3.54 -25.77
C GLU A 87 -10.65 -4.39 -24.69
N GLU A 88 -9.38 -4.06 -24.41
CA GLU A 88 -8.62 -4.64 -23.31
C GLU A 88 -9.11 -4.09 -21.96
N ALA A 89 -10.19 -4.67 -21.44
CA ALA A 89 -10.81 -4.27 -20.19
C ALA A 89 -10.68 -5.37 -19.14
N TYR A 90 -10.13 -5.04 -17.96
CA TYR A 90 -9.87 -6.00 -16.89
C TYR A 90 -10.55 -5.61 -15.58
N GLN A 91 -10.81 -6.62 -14.75
CA GLN A 91 -11.46 -6.48 -13.44
C GLN A 91 -10.70 -7.28 -12.38
N TRP A 92 -10.69 -6.75 -11.15
CA TRP A 92 -10.06 -7.41 -10.00
C TRP A 92 -10.95 -8.49 -9.41
N PHE A 93 -12.25 -8.28 -9.52
CA PHE A 93 -13.30 -9.20 -9.13
C PHE A 93 -14.53 -8.94 -10.00
N PRO A 94 -15.39 -9.95 -10.19
CA PRO A 94 -16.64 -9.77 -10.91
C PRO A 94 -17.46 -8.63 -10.31
N SER A 95 -17.85 -7.67 -11.14
CA SER A 95 -18.79 -6.61 -10.74
C SER A 95 -20.22 -6.90 -11.17
N PHE A 96 -20.41 -7.74 -12.19
CA PHE A 96 -21.71 -8.02 -12.78
C PHE A 96 -22.01 -9.52 -12.74
N ASP A 97 -23.28 -9.87 -12.58
CA ASP A 97 -23.77 -11.22 -12.78
C ASP A 97 -23.93 -11.55 -14.27
N HIS A 98 -24.48 -12.72 -14.59
CA HIS A 98 -24.72 -13.15 -15.97
C HIS A 98 -25.79 -12.34 -16.71
N LEU A 99 -26.64 -11.61 -15.98
CA LEU A 99 -27.68 -10.73 -16.52
C LEU A 99 -27.19 -9.28 -16.68
N GLY A 100 -25.99 -8.97 -16.18
CA GLY A 100 -25.42 -7.62 -16.20
C GLY A 100 -25.80 -6.77 -15.00
N GLU A 101 -26.41 -7.35 -13.95
CA GLU A 101 -26.75 -6.65 -12.72
C GLU A 101 -25.54 -6.54 -11.79
N LEU A 102 -25.44 -5.43 -11.06
CA LEU A 102 -24.33 -5.20 -10.13
C LEU A 102 -24.39 -6.18 -8.96
N LEU A 103 -23.28 -6.89 -8.71
CA LEU A 103 -23.16 -7.79 -7.58
C LEU A 103 -23.08 -7.02 -6.27
N GLU A 104 -23.98 -7.33 -5.33
CA GLU A 104 -23.97 -6.74 -3.98
C GLU A 104 -22.75 -7.20 -3.16
N HIS A 105 -22.32 -8.43 -3.37
CA HIS A 105 -21.25 -9.10 -2.62
C HIS A 105 -20.22 -9.73 -3.56
N PRO A 106 -19.40 -8.92 -4.26
CA PRO A 106 -18.40 -9.43 -5.17
C PRO A 106 -17.31 -10.20 -4.42
N ASN A 107 -16.73 -11.22 -5.07
CA ASN A 107 -15.69 -12.06 -4.49
C ASN A 107 -14.28 -11.60 -4.91
N PRO A 108 -13.47 -11.01 -4.02
CA PRO A 108 -12.12 -10.54 -4.34
C PRO A 108 -11.03 -11.60 -4.26
N THR A 109 -11.36 -12.88 -4.08
CA THR A 109 -10.38 -13.93 -3.76
C THR A 109 -9.23 -14.01 -4.77
N SER A 110 -9.53 -14.00 -6.08
CA SER A 110 -8.54 -14.05 -7.16
C SER A 110 -7.53 -12.90 -7.08
N ALA A 111 -8.01 -11.67 -6.86
CA ALA A 111 -7.15 -10.50 -6.67
C ALA A 111 -6.29 -10.61 -5.39
N LEU A 112 -6.87 -11.09 -4.28
CA LEU A 112 -6.14 -11.22 -3.01
C LEU A 112 -5.05 -12.28 -3.08
N GLU A 113 -5.28 -13.39 -3.78
CA GLU A 113 -4.28 -14.43 -4.03
C GLU A 113 -3.15 -13.93 -4.93
N LEU A 114 -3.49 -13.18 -5.98
CA LEU A 114 -2.51 -12.49 -6.81
C LEU A 114 -1.64 -11.56 -5.98
N MET A 115 -2.24 -10.69 -5.15
CA MET A 115 -1.50 -9.78 -4.29
C MET A 115 -0.60 -10.54 -3.30
N THR A 116 -1.07 -11.65 -2.72
CA THR A 116 -0.22 -12.49 -1.85
C THR A 116 1.02 -12.97 -2.59
N LYS A 117 0.88 -13.51 -3.82
CA LYS A 117 2.02 -13.97 -4.63
C LYS A 117 3.00 -12.84 -4.97
N VAL A 118 2.46 -11.68 -5.37
CA VAL A 118 3.26 -10.51 -5.73
C VAL A 118 4.04 -9.99 -4.52
N ILE A 119 3.39 -9.77 -3.38
CA ILE A 119 4.05 -9.27 -2.18
C ILE A 119 5.09 -10.26 -1.66
N ASP A 120 4.81 -11.56 -1.69
CA ASP A 120 5.78 -12.58 -1.32
C ASP A 120 7.05 -12.50 -2.16
N HIS A 121 6.91 -12.37 -3.49
CA HIS A 121 8.04 -12.20 -4.39
C HIS A 121 8.81 -10.89 -4.10
N LEU A 122 8.10 -9.78 -3.93
CA LEU A 122 8.72 -8.49 -3.67
C LEU A 122 9.53 -8.48 -2.36
N VAL A 123 9.00 -9.12 -1.32
CA VAL A 123 9.65 -9.19 0.00
C VAL A 123 10.83 -10.16 -0.01
N LYS A 124 10.66 -11.36 -0.60
CA LYS A 124 11.66 -12.43 -0.52
C LYS A 124 12.78 -12.28 -1.55
N ASP A 125 12.45 -11.86 -2.78
CA ASP A 125 13.37 -11.90 -3.92
C ASP A 125 13.79 -10.50 -4.40
N CYS A 126 12.99 -9.47 -4.16
CA CYS A 126 13.27 -8.09 -4.57
C CYS A 126 13.72 -7.17 -3.42
N ALA A 127 13.90 -7.73 -2.22
CA ALA A 127 14.36 -7.02 -1.02
C ALA A 127 13.50 -5.81 -0.61
N TRP A 128 12.19 -5.83 -0.87
CA TRP A 128 11.26 -4.80 -0.40
C TRP A 128 10.77 -5.10 1.03
N PRO A 129 11.13 -4.30 2.05
CA PRO A 129 10.55 -4.45 3.38
C PRO A 129 9.05 -4.12 3.34
N PRO A 130 8.16 -4.86 4.03
CA PRO A 130 6.72 -4.60 4.01
C PRO A 130 6.34 -3.15 4.35
N GLN A 131 7.04 -2.54 5.32
CA GLN A 131 6.81 -1.16 5.76
C GLN A 131 7.17 -0.09 4.72
N ARG A 132 7.82 -0.49 3.62
CA ARG A 132 8.17 0.37 2.48
C ARG A 132 7.29 0.11 1.25
N ILE A 133 6.30 -0.78 1.38
CA ILE A 133 5.34 -1.07 0.31
C ILE A 133 4.06 -0.28 0.58
N HIS A 134 3.72 0.59 -0.36
CA HIS A 134 2.56 1.47 -0.32
C HIS A 134 1.60 1.09 -1.44
N PHE A 135 0.31 1.36 -1.25
CA PHE A 135 -0.71 1.12 -2.27
C PHE A 135 -1.40 2.42 -2.68
N PHE A 136 -1.69 2.53 -3.97
CA PHE A 136 -2.64 3.46 -4.54
C PHE A 136 -3.64 2.68 -5.38
N GLY A 137 -4.93 2.84 -5.12
CA GLY A 137 -5.96 2.14 -5.88
C GLY A 137 -7.17 3.00 -6.19
N PHE A 138 -7.75 2.81 -7.38
CA PHE A 138 -8.98 3.47 -7.80
C PHE A 138 -10.15 2.49 -7.89
N ALA A 139 -11.32 2.86 -7.37
CA ALA A 139 -12.54 2.05 -7.38
C ALA A 139 -12.25 0.59 -6.94
N GLN A 140 -12.43 -0.40 -7.82
CA GLN A 140 -12.08 -1.80 -7.52
C GLN A 140 -10.65 -1.97 -7.02
N GLY A 141 -9.66 -1.30 -7.64
CA GLY A 141 -8.27 -1.35 -7.21
C GLY A 141 -8.07 -0.79 -5.80
N GLY A 142 -8.81 0.25 -5.43
CA GLY A 142 -8.82 0.80 -4.07
C GLY A 142 -9.41 -0.19 -3.06
N SER A 143 -10.49 -0.87 -3.43
CA SER A 143 -11.08 -1.96 -2.64
C SER A 143 -10.12 -3.13 -2.44
N VAL A 144 -9.40 -3.56 -3.49
CA VAL A 144 -8.38 -4.61 -3.39
C VAL A 144 -7.25 -4.19 -2.46
N ALA A 145 -6.73 -2.97 -2.58
CA ALA A 145 -5.68 -2.46 -1.71
C ALA A 145 -6.10 -2.50 -0.24
N ALA A 146 -7.32 -2.05 0.07
CA ALA A 146 -7.87 -2.06 1.42
C ALA A 146 -8.06 -3.48 1.96
N GLN A 147 -8.70 -4.37 1.19
CA GLN A 147 -8.94 -5.76 1.57
C GLN A 147 -7.62 -6.51 1.77
N PHE A 148 -6.64 -6.29 0.89
CA PHE A 148 -5.34 -6.94 0.99
C PHE A 148 -4.55 -6.47 2.20
N ALA A 149 -4.56 -5.18 2.53
CA ALA A 149 -3.86 -4.67 3.71
C ALA A 149 -4.41 -5.28 5.01
N LEU A 150 -5.73 -5.47 5.12
CA LEU A 150 -6.34 -6.16 6.25
C LEU A 150 -5.96 -7.65 6.29
N LYS A 151 -6.01 -8.35 5.13
CA LYS A 151 -5.60 -9.75 5.01
C LYS A 151 -4.13 -9.96 5.40
N TYR A 152 -3.24 -9.08 4.92
CA TYR A 152 -1.82 -9.10 5.25
C TYR A 152 -1.60 -8.95 6.76
N TRP A 153 -2.26 -7.98 7.38
CA TRP A 153 -2.16 -7.77 8.82
C TRP A 153 -2.70 -8.95 9.64
N GLN A 154 -3.83 -9.53 9.23
CA GLN A 154 -4.38 -10.72 9.87
C GLN A 154 -3.39 -11.89 9.85
N ASN A 155 -2.70 -12.09 8.73
CA ASN A 155 -1.67 -13.12 8.59
C ASN A 155 -0.47 -12.85 9.51
N GLU A 156 0.00 -11.61 9.61
CA GLU A 156 1.12 -11.24 10.50
C GLU A 156 0.76 -11.40 11.98
N LEU A 157 -0.49 -11.10 12.38
CA LEU A 157 -0.99 -11.40 13.71
C LEU A 157 -1.02 -12.91 13.99
N ALA A 158 -1.50 -13.71 13.03
CA ALA A 158 -1.56 -15.16 13.17
C ALA A 158 -0.17 -15.81 13.25
N LEU A 159 0.79 -15.31 12.47
CA LEU A 159 2.19 -15.76 12.53
C LEU A 159 2.82 -15.43 13.88
N SER A 160 2.61 -14.21 14.39
CA SER A 160 3.11 -13.80 15.70
C SER A 160 2.50 -14.62 16.83
N GLN A 161 1.20 -14.95 16.76
CA GLN A 161 0.53 -15.82 17.72
C GLN A 161 1.08 -17.25 17.74
N LYS A 162 1.36 -17.83 16.56
CA LYS A 162 1.96 -19.17 16.45
C LYS A 162 3.41 -19.23 16.93
N ALA A 163 4.12 -18.10 16.86
CA ALA A 163 5.51 -17.99 17.25
C ALA A 163 5.72 -17.67 18.75
N LEU A 164 4.66 -17.54 19.56
CA LEU A 164 4.83 -17.41 21.01
C LEU A 164 5.62 -18.61 21.57
N PRO A 165 6.60 -18.36 22.46
CA PRO A 165 7.50 -19.39 22.93
C PRO A 165 6.72 -20.48 23.70
N SER A 166 6.93 -21.74 23.33
CA SER A 166 6.97 -22.81 24.32
C SER A 166 8.00 -22.42 25.38
N ALA A 167 7.74 -22.68 26.65
CA ALA A 167 8.49 -22.17 27.81
C ALA A 167 10.01 -22.53 27.87
N SER A 168 10.59 -23.05 26.79
CA SER A 168 11.93 -23.64 26.72
C SER A 168 13.05 -22.75 26.18
N ASP A 169 12.79 -21.55 25.60
CA ASP A 169 13.88 -20.74 25.01
C ASP A 169 13.76 -19.22 25.22
N PRO A 170 14.40 -18.65 26.27
CA PRO A 170 14.36 -17.22 26.58
C PRO A 170 15.19 -16.31 25.64
N LYS A 171 15.86 -16.86 24.61
CA LYS A 171 16.67 -16.09 23.63
C LYS A 171 16.01 -15.94 22.25
N SER A 172 14.86 -16.56 22.02
CA SER A 172 14.09 -16.42 20.78
C SER A 172 13.25 -15.14 20.83
N SER A 173 13.78 -14.01 20.31
CA SER A 173 12.95 -12.84 20.08
C SER A 173 11.95 -13.13 18.95
N VAL A 174 10.67 -13.23 19.28
CA VAL A 174 9.60 -13.38 18.28
C VAL A 174 9.56 -12.09 17.44
N PRO A 175 9.69 -12.17 16.10
CA PRO A 175 9.59 -11.00 15.24
C PRO A 175 8.22 -10.33 15.45
N ALA A 176 8.23 -9.02 15.71
CA ALA A 176 6.99 -8.26 15.84
C ALA A 176 6.21 -8.28 14.51
N PRO A 177 4.86 -8.33 14.54
CA PRO A 177 4.03 -8.22 13.35
C PRO A 177 4.41 -7.00 12.51
N ARG A 178 4.61 -7.21 11.21
CA ARG A 178 4.98 -6.16 10.26
C ARG A 178 3.73 -5.63 9.58
N SER A 179 3.65 -4.32 9.39
CA SER A 179 2.59 -3.68 8.63
C SER A 179 3.10 -3.24 7.26
N LEU A 180 2.17 -2.96 6.35
CA LEU A 180 2.48 -2.26 5.10
C LEU A 180 2.71 -0.77 5.37
N GLY A 181 3.34 -0.08 4.41
CA GLY A 181 3.72 1.33 4.51
C GLY A 181 2.54 2.29 4.60
N SER A 182 1.68 2.34 3.58
CA SER A 182 0.41 3.08 3.61
C SER A 182 -0.53 2.65 2.48
N VAL A 183 -1.82 2.99 2.58
CA VAL A 183 -2.81 2.77 1.52
C VAL A 183 -3.54 4.06 1.20
N VAL A 184 -3.60 4.41 -0.08
CA VAL A 184 -4.49 5.43 -0.64
C VAL A 184 -5.54 4.73 -1.49
N SER A 185 -6.80 4.84 -1.08
CA SER A 185 -7.95 4.39 -1.87
C SER A 185 -8.71 5.59 -2.39
N VAL A 186 -8.93 5.63 -3.70
CA VAL A 186 -9.77 6.61 -4.39
C VAL A 186 -11.07 5.94 -4.76
N CYS A 187 -12.16 6.28 -4.07
CA CYS A 187 -13.50 5.74 -4.27
C CYS A 187 -13.60 4.20 -4.18
N GLY A 188 -12.67 3.54 -3.50
CA GLY A 188 -12.69 2.09 -3.27
C GLY A 188 -13.06 1.76 -1.82
N PRO A 189 -14.30 1.32 -1.53
CA PRO A 189 -14.70 0.92 -0.19
C PRO A 189 -14.17 -0.48 0.19
N LEU A 190 -14.31 -0.88 1.45
CA LEU A 190 -14.17 -2.30 1.82
C LEU A 190 -15.32 -3.11 1.20
N LEU A 191 -15.00 -4.32 0.74
CA LEU A 191 -16.00 -5.24 0.16
C LEU A 191 -16.66 -6.11 1.22
N SER A 192 -15.95 -6.33 2.33
CA SER A 192 -16.43 -7.12 3.47
C SER A 192 -16.15 -6.39 4.77
N TYR A 193 -17.01 -6.58 5.76
CA TYR A 193 -16.83 -6.00 7.07
C TYR A 193 -15.56 -6.54 7.76
N PRO A 194 -14.72 -5.68 8.36
CA PRO A 194 -13.51 -6.13 9.03
C PRO A 194 -13.84 -6.81 10.37
N THR A 195 -13.29 -8.01 10.60
CA THR A 195 -13.49 -8.80 11.84
C THR A 195 -12.19 -9.00 12.63
N LEU A 196 -11.26 -8.04 12.56
CA LEU A 196 -9.94 -8.13 13.20
C LEU A 196 -10.05 -7.89 14.72
N SER A 197 -9.29 -8.66 15.50
CA SER A 197 -9.14 -8.43 16.96
C SER A 197 -8.29 -7.22 17.30
N LYS A 198 -7.34 -6.86 16.42
CA LYS A 198 -6.52 -5.65 16.50
C LYS A 198 -6.59 -4.89 15.17
N PRO A 199 -6.96 -3.61 15.16
CA PRO A 199 -6.99 -2.80 13.95
C PRO A 199 -5.62 -2.78 13.25
N CYS A 200 -5.62 -2.73 11.92
CA CYS A 200 -4.41 -2.65 11.11
C CYS A 200 -3.70 -1.30 11.33
N PRO A 201 -2.41 -1.28 11.69
CA PRO A 201 -1.68 -0.05 11.96
C PRO A 201 -1.23 0.70 10.69
N THR A 202 -1.37 0.09 9.50
CA THR A 202 -1.06 0.73 8.22
C THR A 202 -1.90 2.00 8.05
N PRO A 203 -1.29 3.18 7.89
CA PRO A 203 -2.01 4.41 7.60
C PRO A 203 -2.84 4.29 6.34
N PHE A 204 -4.09 4.77 6.40
CA PHE A 204 -5.05 4.68 5.32
C PHE A 204 -5.62 6.07 5.00
N LEU A 205 -5.60 6.46 3.72
CA LEU A 205 -6.34 7.62 3.22
C LEU A 205 -7.45 7.14 2.28
N ILE A 206 -8.67 7.58 2.57
CA ILE A 206 -9.83 7.41 1.69
C ILE A 206 -10.17 8.75 1.03
N PHE A 207 -9.94 8.85 -0.27
CA PHE A 207 -10.45 9.94 -1.10
C PHE A 207 -11.77 9.49 -1.71
N HIS A 208 -12.86 10.24 -1.52
CA HIS A 208 -14.14 9.87 -2.10
C HIS A 208 -14.98 11.03 -2.60
N ARG A 209 -15.83 10.71 -3.59
CA ARG A 209 -16.81 11.61 -4.17
C ARG A 209 -18.18 11.34 -3.53
N PRO A 210 -18.89 12.34 -3.00
CA PRO A 210 -20.24 12.15 -2.49
C PRO A 210 -21.26 11.90 -3.62
N SER A 211 -22.43 11.36 -3.24
CA SER A 211 -23.61 11.34 -4.10
C SER A 211 -23.90 12.73 -4.69
N PRO A 212 -24.26 12.83 -5.99
CA PRO A 212 -24.71 11.76 -6.89
C PRO A 212 -23.63 11.14 -7.80
N ALA A 213 -22.34 11.28 -7.48
CA ALA A 213 -21.28 10.68 -8.31
C ALA A 213 -21.46 9.14 -8.44
N GLU A 214 -21.18 8.58 -9.62
CA GLU A 214 -21.28 7.13 -9.88
C GLU A 214 -20.38 6.31 -8.93
N THR A 215 -19.22 6.86 -8.58
CA THR A 215 -18.26 6.24 -7.65
C THR A 215 -18.57 6.52 -6.18
N ALA A 216 -19.76 7.05 -5.86
CA ALA A 216 -20.12 7.38 -4.49
C ALA A 216 -20.21 6.13 -3.62
N MET A 217 -19.54 6.15 -2.47
CA MET A 217 -19.57 5.03 -1.54
C MET A 217 -20.82 5.07 -0.66
N ARG A 218 -21.21 3.91 -0.12
CA ARG A 218 -22.26 3.82 0.91
C ARG A 218 -21.90 4.70 2.12
N PRO A 219 -22.88 5.32 2.80
CA PRO A 219 -22.62 6.18 3.97
C PRO A 219 -21.81 5.51 5.08
N ALA A 220 -21.95 4.18 5.25
CA ALA A 220 -21.24 3.41 6.27
C ALA A 220 -19.79 3.05 5.90
N ALA A 221 -19.35 3.22 4.65
CA ALA A 221 -18.08 2.71 4.16
C ALA A 221 -16.86 3.27 4.93
N VAL A 222 -16.88 4.56 5.28
CA VAL A 222 -15.79 5.18 6.07
C VAL A 222 -15.78 4.65 7.51
N ALA A 223 -16.94 4.38 8.09
CA ALA A 223 -17.03 3.79 9.43
C ALA A 223 -16.52 2.34 9.44
N GLU A 224 -16.79 1.57 8.38
CA GLU A 224 -16.23 0.23 8.18
C GLU A 224 -14.69 0.28 8.09
N LEU A 225 -14.12 1.21 7.31
CA LEU A 225 -12.67 1.44 7.24
C LEU A 225 -12.07 1.78 8.61
N LYS A 226 -12.70 2.69 9.37
CA LYS A 226 -12.27 3.07 10.73
C LYS A 226 -12.34 1.92 11.75
N LYS A 227 -13.08 0.85 11.46
CA LYS A 227 -13.08 -0.38 12.26
C LYS A 227 -11.93 -1.32 11.89
N GLY A 228 -11.53 -1.34 10.61
CA GLY A 228 -10.45 -2.18 10.11
C GLY A 228 -9.05 -1.59 10.36
N PHE A 229 -8.90 -0.27 10.30
CA PHE A 229 -7.62 0.44 10.37
C PHE A 229 -7.55 1.36 11.59
N ALA A 230 -6.37 1.42 12.21
CA ALA A 230 -6.12 2.28 13.37
C ALA A 230 -6.05 3.77 13.01
N LYS A 231 -5.62 4.09 11.78
CA LYS A 231 -5.45 5.47 11.28
C LYS A 231 -6.12 5.59 9.91
N VAL A 232 -7.21 6.36 9.85
CA VAL A 232 -7.96 6.63 8.62
C VAL A 232 -8.14 8.13 8.44
N GLU A 233 -7.57 8.67 7.37
CA GLU A 233 -7.81 10.03 6.90
C GLU A 233 -8.88 10.02 5.82
N GLU A 234 -9.88 10.88 5.99
CA GLU A 234 -11.00 11.01 5.05
C GLU A 234 -10.88 12.32 4.26
N VAL A 235 -10.84 12.20 2.94
CA VAL A 235 -10.88 13.32 2.02
C VAL A 235 -12.15 13.22 1.20
N LYS A 236 -13.06 14.17 1.40
CA LYS A 236 -14.35 14.22 0.69
C LYS A 236 -14.37 15.44 -0.23
N MET A 237 -14.43 15.21 -1.54
CA MET A 237 -14.44 16.29 -2.54
C MET A 237 -15.49 16.03 -3.61
N ARG A 238 -16.17 17.09 -4.08
CA ARG A 238 -17.11 16.99 -5.22
C ARG A 238 -16.34 16.76 -6.52
N GLY A 239 -16.95 16.09 -7.49
CA GLY A 239 -16.34 15.74 -8.77
C GLY A 239 -16.60 14.28 -9.13
N GLU A 240 -15.93 13.80 -10.18
CA GLU A 240 -16.15 12.46 -10.72
C GLU A 240 -14.83 11.71 -10.94
N GLY A 241 -14.83 10.43 -10.55
CA GLY A 241 -13.69 9.53 -10.73
C GLY A 241 -12.42 10.01 -10.03
N MET A 242 -11.29 9.75 -10.70
CA MET A 242 -9.93 10.06 -10.24
C MET A 242 -9.70 11.56 -9.98
N PRO A 243 -8.80 11.92 -9.04
CA PRO A 243 -8.34 13.30 -8.87
C PRO A 243 -7.73 13.85 -10.17
N ARG A 244 -8.11 15.07 -10.54
CA ARG A 244 -7.69 15.71 -11.82
C ARG A 244 -6.92 17.00 -11.63
N SER A 245 -7.16 17.72 -10.52
CA SER A 245 -6.53 19.00 -10.26
C SER A 245 -5.45 18.90 -9.19
N LYS A 246 -4.58 19.91 -9.13
CA LYS A 246 -3.55 20.02 -8.09
C LYS A 246 -4.18 20.04 -6.70
N GLU A 247 -5.32 20.70 -6.54
CA GLU A 247 -6.06 20.81 -5.29
C GLU A 247 -6.60 19.44 -4.85
N GLU A 248 -7.05 18.61 -5.78
CA GLU A 248 -7.53 17.25 -5.48
C GLU A 248 -6.40 16.29 -5.14
N TRP A 249 -5.23 16.46 -5.78
CA TRP A 249 -4.03 15.66 -5.49
C TRP A 249 -3.27 16.10 -4.24
N GLN A 250 -3.39 17.38 -3.84
CA GLN A 250 -2.70 17.94 -2.68
C GLN A 250 -2.85 17.12 -1.39
N PRO A 251 -4.06 16.69 -0.96
CA PRO A 251 -4.18 15.90 0.27
C PRO A 251 -3.50 14.52 0.16
N ILE A 252 -3.51 13.90 -1.02
CA ILE A 252 -2.83 12.62 -1.27
C ILE A 252 -1.31 12.79 -1.19
N MET A 253 -0.79 13.86 -1.82
CA MET A 253 0.64 14.19 -1.76
C MET A 253 1.10 14.53 -0.35
N ARG A 254 0.26 15.24 0.44
CA ARG A 254 0.53 15.50 1.86
C ARG A 254 0.64 14.19 2.64
N PHE A 255 -0.35 13.31 2.49
CA PHE A 255 -0.35 12.00 3.15
C PHE A 255 0.91 11.19 2.84
N TRP A 256 1.34 11.15 1.57
CA TRP A 256 2.60 10.48 1.21
C TRP A 256 3.83 11.17 1.78
N SER A 257 3.86 12.50 1.89
CA SER A 257 5.00 13.23 2.46
C SER A 257 5.27 12.87 3.94
N GLU A 258 4.24 12.39 4.64
CA GLU A 258 4.27 11.99 6.05
C GLU A 258 4.57 10.48 6.24
N HIS A 259 4.32 9.65 5.22
CA HIS A 259 4.38 8.20 5.35
C HIS A 259 5.43 7.52 4.48
N LEU A 260 5.88 8.14 3.39
CA LEU A 260 7.00 7.61 2.62
C LEU A 260 8.28 7.67 3.44
N GLY A 261 9.02 6.57 3.38
CA GLY A 261 10.34 6.46 3.96
C GLY A 261 11.34 7.41 3.33
N ARG A 262 12.30 7.86 4.14
CA ARG A 262 13.45 8.62 3.67
C ARG A 262 14.71 7.86 4.06
N ARG A 263 15.51 7.48 3.08
CA ARG A 263 16.88 7.08 3.29
C ARG A 263 17.71 8.34 3.40
N GLN A 264 18.38 8.52 4.54
CA GLN A 264 19.38 9.58 4.67
C GLN A 264 20.53 9.26 3.70
N MET A 265 21.00 10.27 2.97
CA MET A 265 22.23 10.13 2.19
C MET A 265 23.41 9.91 3.16
N ASP A 266 24.31 8.99 2.80
CA ASP A 266 25.55 8.77 3.52
C ASP A 266 26.30 10.11 3.70
N GLY A 267 26.60 10.48 4.96
CA GLY A 267 27.33 11.72 5.30
C GLY A 267 26.53 12.81 6.04
N LEU A 268 25.22 12.63 6.29
CA LEU A 268 24.49 13.47 7.25
C LEU A 268 24.54 12.84 8.65
N TYR A 269 25.34 13.43 9.53
CA TYR A 269 25.44 13.04 10.93
C TYR A 269 24.31 13.67 11.75
N GLU A 270 23.50 12.85 12.41
CA GLU A 270 22.52 13.33 13.38
C GLU A 270 23.26 13.62 14.71
N VAL A 271 23.36 14.90 15.09
CA VAL A 271 23.92 15.31 16.39
C VAL A 271 22.83 15.15 17.44
N MET A 272 22.80 14.01 18.12
CA MET A 272 21.96 13.84 19.30
C MET A 272 22.61 14.59 20.48
N SER A 273 22.02 15.72 20.87
CA SER A 273 22.36 16.37 22.14
C SER A 273 21.71 15.57 23.29
N GLY A 274 22.38 14.52 23.75
CA GLY A 274 21.97 13.78 24.94
C GLY A 274 22.25 14.59 26.20
N THR A 275 21.21 15.02 26.91
CA THR A 275 21.33 15.30 28.35
C THR A 275 21.53 13.97 29.07
N ALA A 276 22.68 13.79 29.71
CA ALA A 276 22.93 12.62 30.55
C ALA A 276 21.86 12.51 31.64
N PRO A 277 21.28 11.33 31.90
CA PRO A 277 20.48 11.11 33.10
C PRO A 277 21.38 11.13 34.36
N PRO A 278 20.83 11.50 35.53
CA PRO A 278 21.61 11.68 36.76
C PRO A 278 22.23 10.40 37.30
#